data_AF-A0A365HA78-F1
#
_entry.id   AF-A0A365HA78-F1
#
_cell.length_a   1.000
_cell.length_b   1.000
_cell.length_c   1.000
_cell.angle_alpha   90.00
_cell.angle_beta   90.00
_cell.angle_gamma   90.00
#
_symmetry.space_group_name_H-M   'P 1'
#
loop_
_entity.id
_entity.type
_entity.pdbx_description
1 polymer ?
#
loop_
_entity_poly.entity_id
_entity_poly.type
_entity_poly.pdbx_seq_one_letter_code
_entity_poly.pdbx_strand_id
1 'polypeptide(L)'
;MSRQGQYAGNLQYAVDIVLCVDVTDSMWPVLDTVKESALSFHQRLDAVMKAKGKAISQLRLKVIAFRDFGDHADDAIEETDFLLLPDRADEFGTFVRGLAAGGGGDIPESGLEALALAIGAPWEKGLDRRRHVIVMFTDAPAHPLGAPHAITAYTYPKGIAGSLDELMEQWGYARSQSAVMENSAKRLVLFAPDVQPWTDIAEEWNLTLHFPSKAGEGLEEFEMDEIVNTIVNSL
;
A
#
# COMPACT_ATOMS: atom_id res chain seq x y z
N MET A 1 -3.38 47.24 -22.14
CA MET A 1 -4.55 46.85 -21.31
C MET A 1 -5.49 46.15 -22.28
N SER A 2 -5.89 44.88 -22.13
CA SER A 2 -6.28 44.18 -20.92
C SER A 2 -6.37 42.66 -21.16
N ARG A 3 -5.86 41.94 -20.16
CA ARG A 3 -6.31 40.65 -19.57
C ARG A 3 -6.26 39.37 -20.41
N GLN A 4 -5.18 38.64 -20.11
CA GLN A 4 -5.11 37.19 -19.93
C GLN A 4 -6.46 36.54 -19.58
N GLY A 5 -6.77 35.42 -20.23
CA GLY A 5 -7.89 34.57 -19.87
C GLY A 5 -8.07 33.38 -20.81
N GLN A 6 -7.12 32.43 -20.82
CA GLN A 6 -7.38 31.06 -21.27
C GLN A 6 -6.24 30.10 -20.87
N TYR A 7 -6.19 29.76 -19.58
CA TYR A 7 -5.59 28.51 -19.12
C TYR A 7 -6.58 27.88 -18.14
N ALA A 8 -7.62 27.25 -18.68
CA ALA A 8 -8.40 26.27 -17.94
C ALA A 8 -8.13 24.91 -18.61
N GLY A 9 -6.87 24.46 -18.53
CA GLY A 9 -6.53 23.07 -18.82
C GLY A 9 -7.17 22.23 -17.71
N ASN A 10 -7.96 21.23 -18.10
CA ASN A 10 -8.59 20.32 -17.15
C ASN A 10 -7.45 19.59 -16.40
N LEU A 11 -7.24 19.89 -15.11
CA LEU A 11 -6.18 19.29 -14.31
C LEU A 11 -6.27 17.76 -14.40
N GLN A 12 -5.15 17.10 -14.70
CA GLN A 12 -5.10 15.64 -14.76
C GLN A 12 -4.78 15.06 -13.38
N TYR A 13 -5.59 14.08 -12.97
CA TYR A 13 -5.50 13.45 -11.66
C TYR A 13 -5.04 11.99 -11.80
N ALA A 14 -3.89 11.68 -11.21
CA ALA A 14 -3.37 10.34 -11.04
C ALA A 14 -3.66 9.80 -9.64
N VAL A 15 -4.09 8.56 -9.56
CA VAL A 15 -4.13 7.81 -8.31
C VAL A 15 -3.39 6.50 -8.56
N ASP A 16 -2.32 6.29 -7.79
CA ASP A 16 -1.64 5.01 -7.74
C ASP A 16 -1.83 4.45 -6.34
N ILE A 17 -2.06 3.14 -6.25
CA ILE A 17 -2.23 2.44 -4.98
C ILE A 17 -1.43 1.15 -5.00
N VAL A 18 -0.68 0.90 -3.92
CA VAL A 18 -0.05 -0.38 -3.64
C VAL A 18 -0.79 -1.01 -2.46
N LEU A 19 -1.34 -2.21 -2.67
CA LEU A 19 -1.97 -3.02 -1.63
C LEU A 19 -0.94 -4.04 -1.14
N CYS A 20 -0.40 -3.84 0.05
CA CYS A 20 0.42 -4.82 0.75
C CYS A 20 -0.52 -5.72 1.56
N VAL A 21 -0.58 -7.01 1.23
CA VAL A 21 -1.52 -7.97 1.83
C VAL A 21 -0.73 -9.09 2.46
N ASP A 22 -0.84 -9.22 3.78
CA ASP A 22 -0.42 -10.41 4.50
C ASP A 22 -1.27 -11.61 4.06
N VAL A 23 -0.62 -12.66 3.57
CA VAL A 23 -1.26 -13.90 3.12
C VAL A 23 -0.75 -15.12 3.87
N THR A 24 -0.34 -14.93 5.13
CA THR A 24 0.01 -15.98 6.07
C THR A 24 -1.22 -16.76 6.54
N ASP A 25 -1.02 -17.89 7.21
CA ASP A 25 -2.12 -18.74 7.69
C ASP A 25 -3.07 -18.00 8.65
N SER A 26 -2.58 -17.07 9.47
CA SER A 26 -3.41 -16.31 10.42
C SER A 26 -4.44 -15.42 9.73
N MET A 27 -4.15 -14.97 8.51
CA MET A 27 -5.03 -14.13 7.70
C MET A 27 -6.23 -14.89 7.11
N TRP A 28 -6.30 -16.23 7.23
CA TRP A 28 -7.41 -17.03 6.68
C TRP A 28 -8.82 -16.51 7.02
N PRO A 29 -9.15 -16.07 8.25
CA PRO A 29 -10.49 -15.59 8.59
C PRO A 29 -10.86 -14.27 7.90
N VAL A 30 -9.88 -13.51 7.41
CA VAL A 30 -10.05 -12.10 6.99
C VAL A 30 -9.70 -11.87 5.52
N LEU A 31 -8.92 -12.77 4.92
CA LEU A 31 -8.37 -12.63 3.57
C LEU A 31 -9.45 -12.51 2.50
N ASP A 32 -10.54 -13.27 2.60
CA ASP A 32 -11.64 -13.16 1.64
C ASP A 32 -12.29 -11.77 1.67
N THR A 33 -12.44 -11.16 2.85
CA THR A 33 -12.94 -9.79 2.98
C THR A 33 -11.96 -8.76 2.41
N VAL A 34 -10.64 -8.95 2.61
CA VAL A 34 -9.60 -8.12 1.97
C VAL A 34 -9.73 -8.19 0.45
N LYS A 35 -9.88 -9.41 -0.09
CA LYS A 35 -10.01 -9.67 -1.53
C LYS A 35 -11.27 -9.02 -2.11
N GLU A 36 -12.42 -9.21 -1.48
CA GLU A 36 -13.68 -8.57 -1.91
C GLU A 36 -13.58 -7.05 -1.91
N SER A 37 -12.98 -6.49 -0.86
CA SER A 37 -12.82 -5.05 -0.71
C SER A 37 -11.87 -4.49 -1.78
N ALA A 38 -10.74 -5.14 -2.03
CA ALA A 38 -9.81 -4.78 -3.10
C ALA A 38 -10.45 -4.86 -4.49
N LEU A 39 -11.24 -5.90 -4.77
CA LEU A 39 -11.94 -6.06 -6.05
C LEU A 39 -13.01 -4.98 -6.30
N SER A 40 -13.66 -4.50 -5.24
CA SER A 40 -14.69 -3.44 -5.35
C SER A 40 -14.12 -2.02 -5.35
N PHE A 41 -12.84 -1.85 -5.00
CA PHE A 41 -12.21 -0.57 -4.73
C PHE A 41 -12.33 0.44 -5.88
N HIS A 42 -11.98 0.06 -7.12
CA HIS A 42 -12.05 0.95 -8.28
C HIS A 42 -13.46 1.53 -8.48
N GLN A 43 -14.49 0.69 -8.33
CA GLN A 43 -15.88 1.11 -8.50
C GLN A 43 -16.31 2.09 -7.39
N ARG A 44 -15.90 1.83 -6.13
CA ARG A 44 -16.17 2.71 -4.99
C ARG A 44 -15.48 4.07 -5.17
N LEU A 45 -14.19 4.08 -5.53
CA LEU A 45 -13.43 5.30 -5.74
C LEU A 45 -14.03 6.17 -6.84
N ASP A 46 -14.39 5.57 -7.99
CA ASP A 46 -15.05 6.27 -9.08
C ASP A 46 -16.38 6.89 -8.66
N ALA A 47 -17.19 6.16 -7.89
CA ALA A 47 -18.48 6.65 -7.40
C ALA A 47 -18.30 7.88 -6.48
N VAL A 48 -17.37 7.82 -5.53
CA VAL A 48 -17.11 8.92 -4.59
C VAL A 48 -16.48 10.13 -5.30
N MET A 49 -15.55 9.92 -6.23
CA MET A 49 -14.95 10.99 -7.03
C MET A 49 -15.99 11.72 -7.88
N LYS A 50 -16.87 10.96 -8.55
CA LYS A 50 -17.98 11.51 -9.32
C LYS A 50 -18.94 12.32 -8.45
N ALA A 51 -19.24 11.85 -7.25
CA ALA A 51 -20.07 12.58 -6.28
C ALA A 51 -19.45 13.93 -5.86
N LYS A 52 -18.12 14.05 -5.84
CA LYS A 52 -17.40 15.30 -5.57
C LYS A 52 -17.12 16.16 -6.81
N GLY A 53 -17.62 15.76 -7.98
CA GLY A 53 -17.38 16.47 -9.24
C GLY A 53 -15.92 16.45 -9.70
N LYS A 54 -15.13 15.47 -9.25
CA LYS A 54 -13.76 15.23 -9.71
C LYS A 54 -13.73 14.02 -10.64
N ALA A 55 -12.79 14.00 -11.58
CA ALA A 55 -12.56 12.86 -12.46
C ALA A 55 -11.11 12.39 -12.31
N ILE A 56 -10.92 11.09 -12.11
CA ILE A 56 -9.60 10.47 -12.15
C ILE A 56 -9.21 10.30 -13.62
N SER A 57 -8.03 10.81 -13.99
CA SER A 57 -7.47 10.64 -15.33
C SER A 57 -6.74 9.31 -15.47
N GLN A 58 -6.17 8.82 -14.38
CA GLN A 58 -5.42 7.56 -14.34
C GLN A 58 -5.56 6.91 -12.96
N LEU A 59 -5.99 5.64 -12.92
CA LEU A 59 -5.92 4.80 -11.72
C LEU A 59 -4.98 3.61 -11.99
N ARG A 60 -3.94 3.44 -11.20
CA ARG A 60 -3.08 2.24 -11.24
C ARG A 60 -3.10 1.53 -9.89
N LEU A 61 -3.27 0.20 -9.92
CA LEU A 61 -3.19 -0.63 -8.73
C LEU A 61 -2.02 -1.61 -8.85
N LYS A 62 -1.29 -1.80 -7.76
CA LYS A 62 -0.28 -2.85 -7.60
C LYS A 62 -0.61 -3.64 -6.34
N VAL A 63 -0.40 -4.94 -6.34
CA VAL A 63 -0.55 -5.79 -5.16
C VAL A 63 0.81 -6.40 -4.83
N ILE A 64 1.14 -6.43 -3.54
CA ILE A 64 2.29 -7.11 -2.96
C ILE A 64 1.72 -8.02 -1.88
N ALA A 65 1.60 -9.30 -2.17
CA ALA A 65 1.27 -10.31 -1.18
C ALA A 65 2.57 -10.76 -0.49
N PHE A 66 2.54 -10.85 0.84
CA PHE A 66 3.72 -11.22 1.62
C PHE A 66 3.42 -12.27 2.69
N ARG A 67 4.47 -13.02 3.05
CA ARG A 67 4.52 -14.00 4.15
C ARG A 67 5.78 -13.75 4.99
N ASP A 68 6.58 -14.78 5.25
CA ASP A 68 7.88 -14.67 5.91
C ASP A 68 9.02 -15.25 5.06
N PHE A 69 10.06 -14.44 4.83
CA PHE A 69 11.34 -14.91 4.28
C PHE A 69 12.02 -15.95 5.17
N GLY A 70 11.79 -15.90 6.49
CA GLY A 70 12.32 -16.85 7.46
C GLY A 70 11.68 -18.24 7.38
N ASP A 71 10.46 -18.35 6.86
CA ASP A 71 9.72 -19.60 6.72
C ASP A 71 9.97 -20.23 5.33
N HIS A 72 9.48 -19.58 4.27
CA HIS A 72 9.59 -20.06 2.89
C HIS A 72 9.98 -18.93 1.94
N ALA A 73 11.26 -18.88 1.57
CA ALA A 73 11.79 -17.82 0.72
C ALA A 73 11.11 -17.72 -0.68
N ASP A 74 10.64 -18.83 -1.24
CA ASP A 74 10.07 -18.89 -2.59
C ASP A 74 8.72 -18.16 -2.73
N ASP A 75 7.93 -18.08 -1.64
CA ASP A 75 6.59 -17.47 -1.64
C ASP A 75 6.47 -16.34 -0.60
N ALA A 76 7.60 -15.91 -0.03
CA ALA A 76 7.66 -14.78 0.90
C ALA A 76 7.13 -13.47 0.29
N ILE A 77 7.30 -13.26 -1.02
CA ILE A 77 6.75 -12.13 -1.78
C ILE A 77 6.21 -12.60 -3.12
N GLU A 78 4.96 -12.24 -3.41
CA GLU A 78 4.34 -12.34 -4.73
C GLU A 78 3.76 -10.97 -5.08
N GLU A 79 4.07 -10.43 -6.27
CA GLU A 79 3.62 -9.09 -6.64
C GLU A 79 3.22 -8.96 -8.11
N THR A 80 2.39 -7.94 -8.39
CA THR A 80 2.09 -7.50 -9.75
C THR A 80 2.93 -6.29 -10.14
N ASP A 81 3.00 -5.96 -11.42
CA ASP A 81 3.31 -4.59 -11.85
C ASP A 81 2.15 -3.64 -11.49
N PHE A 82 2.32 -2.33 -11.71
CA PHE A 82 1.19 -1.40 -11.69
C PHE A 82 0.24 -1.68 -12.86
N LEU A 83 -0.99 -2.06 -12.55
CA LEU A 83 -2.07 -2.37 -13.48
C LEU A 83 -2.96 -1.15 -13.66
N LEU A 84 -3.05 -0.65 -14.91
CA LEU A 84 -3.92 0.47 -15.26
C LEU A 84 -5.39 0.03 -15.30
N LEU A 85 -6.24 0.65 -14.48
CA LEU A 85 -7.68 0.38 -14.46
C LEU A 85 -8.49 1.42 -15.24
N PRO A 86 -9.60 1.01 -15.88
CA PRO A 86 -10.22 -0.33 -15.85
C PRO A 86 -9.59 -1.36 -16.80
N ASP A 87 -8.65 -0.97 -17.66
CA ASP A 87 -8.13 -1.81 -18.76
C ASP A 87 -7.55 -3.16 -18.32
N ARG A 88 -6.92 -3.22 -17.14
CA ARG A 88 -6.30 -4.43 -16.58
C ARG A 88 -7.04 -4.99 -15.36
N ALA A 89 -8.34 -4.69 -15.24
CA ALA A 89 -9.17 -5.13 -14.11
C ALA A 89 -9.26 -6.67 -13.99
N ASP A 90 -9.29 -7.39 -15.11
CA ASP A 90 -9.36 -8.86 -15.10
C ASP A 90 -8.09 -9.50 -14.56
N GLU A 91 -6.93 -8.92 -14.88
CA GLU A 91 -5.63 -9.37 -14.38
C GLU A 91 -5.48 -9.09 -12.89
N PHE A 92 -5.80 -7.86 -12.48
CA PHE A 92 -5.87 -7.50 -11.06
C PHE A 92 -6.78 -8.45 -10.30
N GLY A 93 -7.98 -8.69 -10.84
CA GLY A 93 -8.95 -9.57 -10.21
C GLY A 93 -8.57 -11.04 -10.21
N THR A 94 -7.77 -11.49 -11.18
CA THR A 94 -7.23 -12.87 -11.19
C THR A 94 -6.18 -13.03 -10.10
N PHE A 95 -5.24 -12.09 -10.00
CA PHE A 95 -4.21 -12.09 -8.96
C PHE A 95 -4.83 -12.06 -7.56
N VAL A 96 -5.71 -11.08 -7.29
CA VAL A 96 -6.37 -10.93 -5.98
C VAL A 96 -7.17 -12.17 -5.60
N ARG A 97 -7.96 -12.75 -6.53
CA ARG A 97 -8.72 -13.98 -6.24
C ARG A 97 -7.82 -15.19 -5.98
N GLY A 98 -6.64 -15.23 -6.60
CA GLY A 98 -5.64 -16.28 -6.44
C GLY A 98 -4.90 -16.26 -5.11
N LEU A 99 -4.95 -15.14 -4.37
CA LEU A 99 -4.35 -15.06 -3.03
C LEU A 99 -4.97 -16.11 -2.10
N ALA A 100 -4.08 -16.88 -1.47
CA ALA A 100 -4.41 -17.93 -0.53
C ALA A 100 -3.56 -17.79 0.73
N ALA A 101 -4.22 -17.81 1.87
CA ALA A 101 -3.59 -17.87 3.18
C ALA A 101 -2.78 -19.17 3.28
N GLY A 102 -1.52 -19.04 3.67
CA GLY A 102 -0.55 -20.13 3.67
C GLY A 102 0.76 -19.69 4.32
N GLY A 103 1.40 -20.57 5.07
CA GLY A 103 2.76 -20.33 5.59
C GLY A 103 2.81 -19.21 6.63
N GLY A 104 4.01 -18.62 6.79
CA GLY A 104 4.31 -17.58 7.78
C GLY A 104 5.07 -18.14 8.99
N GLY A 105 4.82 -19.40 9.34
CA GLY A 105 5.55 -20.07 10.40
C GLY A 105 5.29 -19.43 11.77
N ASP A 106 6.32 -18.78 12.33
CA ASP A 106 6.24 -18.10 13.62
C ASP A 106 6.18 -16.59 13.42
N ILE A 107 5.15 -15.94 14.00
CA ILE A 107 5.07 -14.49 14.14
C ILE A 107 6.35 -13.94 14.81
N PRO A 108 6.95 -12.82 14.36
CA PRO A 108 6.51 -11.85 13.33
C PRO A 108 6.60 -12.29 11.86
N GLU A 109 6.10 -11.45 10.93
CA GLU A 109 6.09 -11.70 9.48
C GLU A 109 6.94 -10.66 8.69
N SER A 110 7.15 -10.82 7.37
CA SER A 110 7.98 -9.92 6.55
C SER A 110 7.26 -8.65 6.02
N GLY A 111 6.44 -8.03 6.88
CA GLY A 111 5.64 -6.86 6.51
C GLY A 111 6.44 -5.60 6.19
N LEU A 112 7.62 -5.41 6.80
CA LEU A 112 8.46 -4.23 6.52
C LEU A 112 9.14 -4.32 5.15
N GLU A 113 9.49 -5.53 4.69
CA GLU A 113 10.01 -5.79 3.35
C GLU A 113 8.97 -5.44 2.29
N ALA A 114 7.72 -5.84 2.49
CA ALA A 114 6.60 -5.47 1.63
C ALA A 114 6.38 -3.94 1.58
N LEU A 115 6.46 -3.27 2.73
CA LEU A 115 6.40 -1.81 2.81
C LEU A 115 7.57 -1.15 2.07
N ALA A 116 8.78 -1.70 2.17
CA ALA A 116 9.95 -1.20 1.45
C ALA A 116 9.81 -1.33 -0.07
N LEU A 117 9.31 -2.47 -0.55
CA LEU A 117 8.99 -2.65 -1.96
C LEU A 117 7.93 -1.65 -2.44
N ALA A 118 6.89 -1.41 -1.63
CA ALA A 118 5.85 -0.44 -1.96
C ALA A 118 6.40 1.00 -2.04
N ILE A 119 7.25 1.41 -1.08
CA ILE A 119 7.91 2.72 -1.08
C ILE A 119 8.79 2.88 -2.32
N GLY A 120 9.52 1.84 -2.72
CA GLY A 120 10.37 1.82 -3.90
C GLY A 120 9.66 1.66 -5.24
N ALA A 121 8.33 1.47 -5.25
CA ALA A 121 7.58 1.18 -6.48
C ALA A 121 7.66 2.32 -7.52
N PRO A 122 7.44 2.04 -8.83
CA PRO A 122 7.52 3.04 -9.89
C PRO A 122 6.26 3.92 -9.99
N TRP A 123 6.05 4.75 -8.97
CA TRP A 123 4.94 5.70 -8.83
C TRP A 123 4.87 6.73 -9.97
N GLU A 124 3.66 7.21 -10.26
CA GLU A 124 3.34 8.19 -11.31
C GLU A 124 3.89 9.56 -10.91
N LYS A 125 4.69 10.19 -11.77
CA LYS A 125 5.38 11.47 -11.48
C LYS A 125 5.09 12.56 -12.52
N GLY A 126 4.39 12.25 -13.61
CA GLY A 126 4.18 13.12 -14.77
C GLY A 126 2.87 13.92 -14.77
N LEU A 127 1.81 13.45 -14.09
CA LEU A 127 0.51 14.14 -14.07
C LEU A 127 0.43 15.28 -13.02
N ASP A 128 -0.46 16.25 -13.25
CA ASP A 128 -0.55 17.52 -12.49
C ASP A 128 -0.82 17.31 -10.99
N ARG A 129 -1.78 16.43 -10.69
CA ARG A 129 -2.20 16.07 -9.34
C ARG A 129 -2.08 14.57 -9.19
N ARG A 130 -1.46 14.13 -8.10
CA ARG A 130 -1.17 12.72 -7.88
C ARG A 130 -1.35 12.32 -6.43
N ARG A 131 -1.86 11.11 -6.23
CA ARG A 131 -1.89 10.43 -4.94
C ARG A 131 -1.18 9.09 -5.08
N HIS A 132 -0.27 8.83 -4.15
CA HIS A 132 0.45 7.58 -4.02
C HIS A 132 0.05 6.99 -2.68
N VAL A 133 -0.75 5.94 -2.69
CA VAL A 133 -1.29 5.37 -1.45
C VAL A 133 -0.75 3.97 -1.25
N ILE A 134 -0.10 3.74 -0.12
CA ILE A 134 0.26 2.40 0.33
C ILE A 134 -0.78 1.99 1.36
N VAL A 135 -1.40 0.83 1.16
CA VAL A 135 -2.32 0.23 2.12
C VAL A 135 -1.71 -1.07 2.61
N MET A 136 -1.53 -1.21 3.91
CA MET A 136 -1.04 -2.41 4.56
C MET A 136 -2.19 -3.15 5.24
N PHE A 137 -2.34 -4.44 4.99
CA PHE A 137 -3.26 -5.33 5.68
C PHE A 137 -2.47 -6.47 6.32
N THR A 138 -2.47 -6.55 7.65
CA THR A 138 -1.81 -7.62 8.41
C THR A 138 -2.46 -7.77 9.78
N ASP A 139 -2.39 -8.98 10.35
CA ASP A 139 -2.77 -9.24 11.73
C ASP A 139 -1.58 -9.56 12.64
N ALA A 140 -0.35 -9.42 12.12
CA ALA A 140 0.89 -9.74 12.81
C ALA A 140 1.81 -8.51 12.98
N PRO A 141 2.69 -8.49 14.00
CA PRO A 141 3.88 -7.64 13.99
C PRO A 141 4.80 -8.01 12.83
N ALA A 142 5.75 -7.12 12.50
CA ALA A 142 6.75 -7.37 11.47
C ALA A 142 8.15 -7.58 12.04
N HIS A 143 8.94 -8.42 11.36
CA HIS A 143 10.36 -8.58 11.63
C HIS A 143 11.12 -7.25 11.41
N PRO A 144 12.19 -6.98 12.17
CA PRO A 144 13.06 -5.86 11.88
C PRO A 144 13.76 -6.04 10.52
N LEU A 145 13.79 -4.97 9.72
CA LEU A 145 14.59 -4.93 8.50
C LEU A 145 16.06 -5.24 8.80
N GLY A 146 16.71 -5.95 7.88
CA GLY A 146 18.11 -6.33 8.01
C GLY A 146 18.35 -7.54 8.91
N ALA A 147 17.30 -8.22 9.39
CA ALA A 147 17.45 -9.42 10.20
C ALA A 147 18.12 -10.56 9.41
N PRO A 148 19.12 -11.28 9.98
CA PRO A 148 19.85 -12.33 9.28
C PRO A 148 19.00 -13.44 8.67
N HIS A 149 17.89 -13.82 9.32
CA HIS A 149 17.01 -14.88 8.82
C HIS A 149 16.35 -14.49 7.50
N ALA A 150 16.01 -13.21 7.31
CA ALA A 150 15.39 -12.72 6.09
C ALA A 150 16.43 -12.42 5.00
N ILE A 151 17.47 -11.64 5.31
CA ILE A 151 18.44 -11.17 4.29
C ILE A 151 19.31 -12.27 3.68
N THR A 152 19.36 -13.45 4.29
CA THR A 152 20.09 -14.61 3.76
C THR A 152 19.26 -15.45 2.80
N ALA A 153 17.95 -15.19 2.69
CA ALA A 153 17.09 -15.82 1.69
C ALA A 153 17.54 -15.43 0.28
N TYR A 154 17.63 -16.41 -0.62
CA TYR A 154 18.13 -16.18 -1.99
C TYR A 154 17.17 -15.36 -2.86
N THR A 155 15.90 -15.29 -2.48
CA THR A 155 14.85 -14.46 -3.10
C THR A 155 14.75 -13.07 -2.49
N TYR A 156 15.50 -12.76 -1.42
CA TYR A 156 15.38 -11.49 -0.71
C TYR A 156 15.63 -10.30 -1.66
N PRO A 157 14.71 -9.31 -1.71
CA PRO A 157 14.82 -8.19 -2.63
C PRO A 157 16.11 -7.39 -2.46
N LYS A 158 16.71 -7.00 -3.58
CA LYS A 158 17.90 -6.15 -3.56
C LYS A 158 17.50 -4.69 -3.42
N GLY A 159 18.23 -3.93 -2.61
CA GLY A 159 18.08 -2.48 -2.51
C GLY A 159 16.90 -2.00 -1.66
N ILE A 160 16.27 -2.88 -0.89
CA ILE A 160 15.36 -2.46 0.19
C ILE A 160 16.16 -1.95 1.38
N ALA A 161 15.55 -1.08 2.19
CA ALA A 161 16.16 -0.49 3.37
C ALA A 161 16.66 -1.57 4.35
N GLY A 162 17.81 -1.33 4.99
CA GLY A 162 18.41 -2.25 5.96
C GLY A 162 17.93 -2.03 7.40
N SER A 163 17.13 -0.99 7.65
CA SER A 163 16.57 -0.66 8.96
C SER A 163 15.30 0.18 8.83
N LEU A 164 14.53 0.28 9.91
CA LEU A 164 13.32 1.12 9.96
C LEU A 164 13.66 2.61 9.77
N ASP A 165 14.79 3.09 10.30
CA ASP A 165 15.26 4.46 10.12
C ASP A 165 15.58 4.78 8.66
N GLU A 166 16.27 3.87 7.96
CA GLU A 166 16.54 4.01 6.52
C GLU A 166 15.23 4.00 5.73
N LEU A 167 14.27 3.17 6.13
CA LEU A 167 12.95 3.10 5.48
C LEU A 167 12.15 4.39 5.70
N MET A 168 12.18 4.97 6.91
CA MET A 168 11.55 6.25 7.23
C MET A 168 12.16 7.39 6.41
N GLU A 169 13.48 7.37 6.22
CA GLU A 169 14.17 8.35 5.40
C GLU A 169 13.79 8.22 3.90
N GLN A 170 13.60 7.00 3.40
CA GLN A 170 13.09 6.74 2.05
C GLN A 170 11.61 7.15 1.89
N TRP A 171 10.77 6.90 2.90
CA TRP A 171 9.40 7.42 2.98
C TRP A 171 9.40 8.95 2.89
N GLY A 172 10.31 9.60 3.62
CA GLY A 172 10.71 10.99 3.44
C GLY A 172 9.87 12.01 4.20
N TYR A 173 10.50 12.82 5.04
CA TYR A 173 9.87 13.96 5.71
C TYR A 173 10.48 15.28 5.21
N ALA A 174 10.06 16.42 5.77
CA ALA A 174 10.42 17.74 5.26
C ALA A 174 11.94 18.02 5.14
N ARG A 175 12.79 17.24 5.83
CA ARG A 175 14.26 17.38 5.81
C ARG A 175 14.98 16.15 5.27
N SER A 176 14.26 15.13 4.79
CA SER A 176 14.89 13.94 4.23
C SER A 176 15.67 14.29 2.97
N GLN A 177 16.85 13.70 2.87
CA GLN A 177 17.78 13.84 1.75
C GLN A 177 17.68 12.65 0.79
N SER A 178 17.26 11.48 1.26
CA SER A 178 17.13 10.26 0.44
C SER A 178 15.70 9.78 0.25
N ALA A 179 14.72 10.68 0.46
CA ALA A 179 13.32 10.43 0.15
C ALA A 179 13.12 10.03 -1.32
N VAL A 180 12.42 8.92 -1.55
CA VAL A 180 12.07 8.44 -2.90
C VAL A 180 10.61 8.73 -3.26
N MET A 181 9.77 8.89 -2.24
CA MET A 181 8.35 9.27 -2.35
C MET A 181 8.18 10.78 -2.43
N GLU A 182 7.14 11.21 -3.13
CA GLU A 182 6.76 12.61 -3.11
C GLU A 182 5.92 12.92 -1.86
N ASN A 183 6.46 13.80 -1.01
CA ASN A 183 5.84 14.14 0.25
C ASN A 183 4.41 14.71 0.12
N SER A 184 4.11 15.49 -0.92
CA SER A 184 2.75 16.00 -1.14
C SER A 184 1.75 14.94 -1.63
N ALA A 185 2.25 13.86 -2.26
CA ALA A 185 1.43 12.86 -2.92
C ALA A 185 1.15 11.62 -2.04
N LYS A 186 2.11 11.27 -1.18
CA LYS A 186 2.12 9.99 -0.46
C LYS A 186 1.11 9.91 0.68
N ARG A 187 0.50 8.75 0.90
CA ARG A 187 -0.30 8.41 2.09
C ARG A 187 -0.01 6.96 2.46
N LEU A 188 0.13 6.69 3.75
CA LEU A 188 0.24 5.33 4.28
C LEU A 188 -1.02 5.04 5.10
N VAL A 189 -1.66 3.92 4.83
CA VAL A 189 -2.83 3.45 5.59
C VAL A 189 -2.51 2.06 6.12
N LEU A 190 -2.56 1.91 7.44
CA LEU A 190 -2.22 0.67 8.13
C LEU A 190 -3.49 0.06 8.73
N PHE A 191 -3.85 -1.13 8.28
CA PHE A 191 -4.78 -2.04 8.96
C PHE A 191 -3.92 -3.14 9.58
N ALA A 192 -3.44 -2.85 10.79
CA ALA A 192 -2.39 -3.60 11.44
C ALA A 192 -2.60 -3.60 12.95
N PRO A 193 -2.12 -4.60 13.70
CA PRO A 193 -2.29 -4.65 15.15
C PRO A 193 -1.62 -3.47 15.86
N ASP A 194 -2.14 -3.11 17.06
CA ASP A 194 -1.61 -2.04 17.92
C ASP A 194 -0.33 -2.48 18.65
N VAL A 195 0.70 -2.83 17.86
CA VAL A 195 1.99 -3.35 18.32
C VAL A 195 3.12 -2.81 17.44
N GLN A 196 4.35 -2.92 17.94
CA GLN A 196 5.53 -2.59 17.16
C GLN A 196 5.74 -3.54 15.97
N PRO A 197 6.21 -3.06 14.82
CA PRO A 197 6.66 -1.68 14.53
C PRO A 197 5.55 -0.72 14.06
N TRP A 198 4.29 -1.17 13.98
CA TRP A 198 3.20 -0.40 13.38
C TRP A 198 2.85 0.86 14.17
N THR A 199 2.91 0.77 15.50
CA THR A 199 2.68 1.92 16.39
C THR A 199 3.75 3.00 16.22
N ASP A 200 5.03 2.64 16.14
CA ASP A 200 6.10 3.62 15.88
C ASP A 200 5.91 4.29 14.51
N ILE A 201 5.58 3.51 13.47
CA ILE A 201 5.31 4.07 12.14
C ILE A 201 4.11 5.04 12.19
N ALA A 202 3.04 4.68 12.88
CA ALA A 202 1.85 5.52 13.00
C ALA A 202 2.12 6.83 13.75
N GLU A 203 2.94 6.80 14.79
CA GLU A 203 3.28 7.96 15.61
C GLU A 203 4.30 8.89 14.94
N GLU A 204 5.30 8.33 14.26
CA GLU A 204 6.45 9.09 13.77
C GLU A 204 6.33 9.48 12.30
N TRP A 205 5.69 8.66 11.45
CA TRP A 205 5.68 8.90 10.02
C TRP A 205 4.55 9.86 9.63
N ASN A 206 4.92 10.90 8.89
CA ASN A 206 3.93 11.86 8.41
C ASN A 206 3.02 11.22 7.36
N LEU A 207 1.76 11.67 7.33
CA LEU A 207 0.76 11.24 6.35
C LEU A 207 0.42 9.74 6.44
N THR A 208 0.53 9.19 7.65
CA THR A 208 0.14 7.84 8.03
C THR A 208 -1.20 7.87 8.77
N LEU A 209 -2.06 6.90 8.48
CA LEU A 209 -3.26 6.58 9.23
C LEU A 209 -3.15 5.14 9.70
N HIS A 210 -3.45 4.88 10.96
CA HIS A 210 -3.43 3.54 11.54
C HIS A 210 -4.80 3.21 12.11
N PHE A 211 -5.33 2.10 11.66
CA PHE A 211 -6.57 1.48 12.07
C PHE A 211 -6.19 0.15 12.75
N PRO A 212 -6.15 0.13 14.08
CA PRO A 212 -5.80 -1.08 14.82
C PRO A 212 -6.75 -2.24 14.52
N SER A 213 -6.24 -3.30 13.90
CA SER A 213 -6.97 -4.56 13.73
C SER A 213 -6.75 -5.46 14.95
N LYS A 214 -7.77 -6.26 15.33
CA LYS A 214 -7.55 -7.40 16.23
C LYS A 214 -7.38 -8.65 15.40
N ALA A 215 -6.42 -9.50 15.75
CA ALA A 215 -6.21 -10.77 15.06
C ALA A 215 -7.52 -11.59 14.97
N GLY A 216 -7.88 -11.98 13.76
CA GLY A 216 -9.11 -12.72 13.46
C GLY A 216 -10.41 -11.89 13.45
N GLU A 217 -10.40 -10.60 13.79
CA GLU A 217 -11.49 -9.67 13.47
C GLU A 217 -11.17 -9.07 12.09
N GLY A 218 -11.93 -9.49 11.06
CA GLY A 218 -11.62 -9.12 9.68
C GLY A 218 -11.76 -7.64 9.36
N LEU A 219 -11.38 -7.30 8.14
CA LEU A 219 -11.57 -5.93 7.66
C LEU A 219 -13.04 -5.58 7.63
N GLU A 220 -13.43 -4.56 8.36
CA GLU A 220 -14.81 -4.12 8.35
C GLU A 220 -15.06 -3.24 7.11
N GLU A 221 -16.30 -3.24 6.60
CA GLU A 221 -16.65 -2.43 5.41
C GLU A 221 -16.34 -0.93 5.59
N PHE A 222 -16.34 -0.44 6.84
CA PHE A 222 -15.98 0.94 7.17
C PHE A 222 -14.53 1.28 6.83
N GLU A 223 -13.62 0.30 6.89
CA GLU A 223 -12.18 0.49 6.69
C GLU A 223 -11.84 0.82 5.24
N MET A 224 -12.57 0.21 4.30
CA MET A 224 -12.41 0.48 2.87
C MET A 224 -12.90 1.88 2.49
N ASP A 225 -13.99 2.34 3.12
CA ASP A 225 -14.49 3.69 2.92
C ASP A 225 -13.52 4.75 3.45
N GLU A 226 -12.77 4.45 4.52
CA GLU A 226 -11.69 5.32 5.02
C GLU A 226 -10.53 5.47 4.02
N ILE A 227 -10.14 4.40 3.33
CA ILE A 227 -9.12 4.48 2.25
C ILE A 227 -9.61 5.41 1.14
N VAL A 228 -10.85 5.20 0.67
CA VAL A 228 -11.47 6.03 -0.39
C VAL A 228 -11.56 7.49 0.07
N ASN A 229 -12.02 7.74 1.29
CA ASN A 229 -12.11 9.08 1.87
C ASN A 229 -10.73 9.74 1.99
N THR A 230 -9.71 8.99 2.40
CA THR A 230 -8.32 9.47 2.48
C THR A 230 -7.80 9.95 1.13
N ILE A 231 -8.07 9.20 0.06
CA ILE A 231 -7.71 9.59 -1.31
C ILE A 231 -8.48 10.84 -1.73
N VAL A 232 -9.81 10.82 -1.58
CA VAL A 232 -10.69 11.86 -2.12
C VAL A 232 -10.52 13.20 -1.39
N ASN A 233 -10.35 13.18 -0.07
CA ASN A 233 -10.14 14.38 0.75
C ASN A 233 -8.74 14.96 0.61
N SER A 234 -7.77 14.12 0.26
CA SER A 234 -6.43 14.63 0.02
C SER A 234 -6.29 15.24 -1.37
N LEU A 235 -7.02 14.78 -2.41
CA LEU A 235 -6.94 15.24 -3.81
C LEU A 235 -7.20 16.73 -4.06
#